data_AF-A0A8S0YAC4-F1
#
_entry.id   AF-A0A8S0YAC4-F1
#
_cell.length_a   1.000
_cell.length_b   1.000
_cell.length_c   1.000
_cell.angle_alpha   90.00
_cell.angle_beta   90.00
_cell.angle_gamma   90.00
#
_symmetry.space_group_name_H-M   'P 1'
#
loop_
_entity.id
_entity.type
_entity.pdbx_description
1 polymer ?
#
loop_
_entity_poly.entity_id
_entity_poly.type
_entity_poly.pdbx_seq_one_letter_code
_entity_poly.pdbx_strand_id
1 'polypeptide(L)' 'MICLDNAITLDVVEGIGGLKEELAPEVMRVVFKDSGFADDVVKTNAIQILKKHGIDDVKSL' A
#
# COMPACT_ATOMS: atom_id res chain seq x y z
N MET A 1 3.52 4.29 -7.46
CA MET A 1 3.62 5.11 -6.22
C MET A 1 4.68 4.49 -5.33
N ILE A 2 5.56 5.29 -4.72
CA ILE A 2 6.57 4.82 -3.77
C ILE A 2 6.25 5.48 -2.43
N CYS A 3 6.06 4.68 -1.37
CA CYS A 3 5.85 5.18 -0.02
C CYS A 3 7.09 4.87 0.82
N LEU A 4 7.83 5.93 1.16
CA LEU A 4 9.06 5.86 1.97
C LEU A 4 8.83 6.29 3.42
N ASP A 5 7.58 6.39 3.85
CA ASP A 5 7.23 6.77 5.21
C ASP A 5 7.71 5.70 6.21
N ASN A 6 8.13 6.15 7.39
CA ASN A 6 8.54 5.28 8.48
C ASN A 6 7.37 4.89 9.40
N ALA A 7 6.17 5.45 9.18
CA ALA A 7 4.96 5.13 9.93
C ALA A 7 3.76 4.87 8.99
N ILE A 8 3.82 3.77 8.25
CA ILE A 8 2.73 3.35 7.37
C ILE A 8 1.61 2.74 8.23
N THR A 9 0.51 3.48 8.37
CA THR A 9 -0.72 3.02 9.01
C THR A 9 -1.70 2.45 7.97
N LEU A 10 -2.73 1.74 8.43
CA LEU A 10 -3.77 1.23 7.53
C LEU A 10 -4.57 2.36 6.87
N ASP A 11 -4.74 3.51 7.54
CA ASP A 11 -5.42 4.67 6.96
C ASP A 11 -4.67 5.22 5.73
N VAL A 12 -3.33 5.27 5.80
CA VAL A 12 -2.51 5.64 4.65
C VAL A 12 -2.73 4.67 3.49
N VAL A 13 -2.82 3.37 3.79
CA VAL A 13 -2.99 2.32 2.78
C VAL A 13 -4.38 2.36 2.14
N GLU A 14 -5.43 2.63 2.92
CA GLU A 14 -6.78 2.87 2.40
C GLU A 14 -6.80 4.10 1.49
N GLY A 15 -6.11 5.18 1.87
CA GLY A 15 -5.95 6.35 1.00
C GLY A 15 -5.26 6.03 -0.32
N ILE A 16 -4.23 5.18 -0.32
CA ILE A 16 -3.57 4.69 -1.54
C ILE A 16 -4.54 3.89 -2.40
N GLY A 17 -5.37 3.04 -1.79
CA GLY A 17 -6.44 2.30 -2.46
C GLY A 17 -7.42 3.22 -3.18
N GLY A 18 -7.94 4.23 -2.47
CA GLY A 18 -8.86 5.22 -3.02
C GLY A 18 -8.27 6.01 -4.19
N LEU A 19 -6.96 6.33 -4.16
CA LEU A 19 -6.29 7.00 -5.28
C LEU A 19 -6.30 6.17 -6.56
N LYS A 20 -6.34 4.83 -6.48
CA LYS A 20 -6.48 4.00 -7.68
C LYS A 20 -7.85 4.18 -8.32
N GLU A 21 -8.91 4.25 -7.54
CA GLU A 21 -10.27 4.47 -8.04
C GLU A 21 -10.39 5.86 -8.66
N GLU A 22 -9.83 6.87 -7.99
CA GLU A 22 -9.88 8.27 -8.47
C GLU A 22 -9.08 8.47 -9.76
N LEU A 23 -7.87 7.92 -9.83
CA LEU A 23 -6.96 8.13 -10.97
C LEU A 23 -7.15 7.10 -12.10
N ALA A 24 -7.84 5.99 -11.83
CA ALA A 24 -8.08 4.87 -12.73
C ALA A 24 -6.88 4.49 -13.64
N PRO A 25 -5.67 4.29 -13.08
CA PRO A 25 -4.50 3.98 -13.89
C PRO A 25 -4.59 2.56 -14.47
N GLU A 26 -4.05 2.37 -15.67
CA GLU A 26 -3.95 1.05 -16.30
C GLU A 26 -3.07 0.09 -15.48
N VAL A 27 -2.02 0.61 -14.84
CA VAL A 27 -1.12 -0.15 -13.97
C VAL A 27 -0.78 0.67 -12.72
N MET A 28 -0.95 0.07 -11.54
CA MET A 28 -0.53 0.66 -10.27
C MET A 28 0.40 -0.30 -9.54
N ARG A 29 1.61 0.19 -9.20
CA ARG A 29 2.57 -0.48 -8.32
C ARG A 29 2.76 0.32 -7.05
N VAL A 30 2.77 -0.36 -5.91
CA VAL A 30 3.04 0.22 -4.60
C VAL A 30 4.29 -0.41 -4.01
N VAL A 31 5.25 0.41 -3.63
CA VAL A 31 6.49 -0.03 -2.99
C VAL A 31 6.54 0.56 -1.58
N PHE A 32 6.68 -0.32 -0.59
CA PHE A 32 6.84 0.03 0.81
C PHE A 32 8.27 -0.20 1.28
N LYS A 33 8.69 0.54 2.29
CA LYS A 33 9.90 0.22 3.06
C LYS A 33 9.56 -0.84 4.11
N ASP A 34 10.38 -1.88 4.26
CA ASP A 34 10.14 -2.95 5.24
C ASP A 34 10.07 -2.40 6.67
N SER A 35 10.95 -1.45 7.00
CA SER A 35 10.94 -0.77 8.30
C SER A 35 9.86 0.30 8.44
N GLY A 36 8.98 0.47 7.44
CA GLY A 36 7.93 1.48 7.46
C GLY A 36 6.66 1.03 8.18
N PHE A 37 6.52 -0.28 8.45
CA PHE A 37 5.40 -0.84 9.20
C PHE A 37 5.75 -1.01 10.67
N ALA A 38 4.75 -0.87 11.55
CA ALA A 38 4.92 -1.11 12.97
C ALA A 38 5.27 -2.58 13.28
N ASP A 39 4.65 -3.52 12.55
CA ASP A 39 4.90 -4.95 12.65
C ASP A 39 4.42 -5.69 11.38
N ASP A 40 4.70 -7.00 11.32
CA ASP A 40 4.32 -7.87 10.21
C ASP A 40 2.80 -8.05 10.04
N VAL A 41 2.03 -7.85 11.11
CA VAL A 41 0.56 -7.92 11.08
C VAL A 41 0.01 -6.71 10.32
N VAL A 42 0.50 -5.51 10.63
CA VAL A 42 0.14 -4.27 9.91
C VAL A 42 0.55 -4.39 8.44
N LYS A 43 1.76 -4.90 8.16
CA LYS A 43 2.21 -5.14 6.78
C LYS A 43 1.30 -6.09 6.02
N THR A 44 0.92 -7.21 6.63
CA THR A 44 0.01 -8.19 6.00
C THR A 44 -1.36 -7.57 5.72
N ASN A 45 -1.92 -6.85 6.68
CA ASN A 45 -3.20 -6.16 6.53
C ASN A 45 -3.13 -5.10 5.43
N ALA A 46 -2.06 -4.32 5.36
CA ALA A 46 -1.84 -3.33 4.31
C ALA A 46 -1.86 -3.96 2.91
N ILE A 47 -1.15 -5.07 2.71
CA ILE A 47 -1.14 -5.79 1.43
C ILE A 47 -2.55 -6.31 1.09
N GLN A 48 -3.29 -6.81 2.08
CA GLN A 48 -4.66 -7.28 1.85
C GLN A 48 -5.62 -6.15 1.46
N ILE A 49 -5.50 -4.96 2.08
CA ILE A 49 -6.30 -3.79 1.72
C ILE A 49 -6.02 -3.39 0.27
N LEU A 50 -4.75 -3.24 -0.12
CA LEU A 50 -4.37 -2.89 -1.48
C LEU A 50 -4.92 -3.90 -2.52
N LYS A 51 -4.88 -5.19 -2.21
CA LYS A 51 -5.48 -6.23 -3.06
C LYS A 51 -7.00 -6.11 -3.21
N LYS A 52 -7.73 -5.68 -2.16
CA LYS A 52 -9.18 -5.41 -2.27
C LYS A 52 -9.46 -4.27 -3.25
N HIS A 53 -8.56 -3.30 -3.33
CA HIS A 53 -8.57 -2.23 -4.33
C HIS A 53 -8.00 -2.68 -5.69
N GLY A 54 -7.65 -3.96 -5.86
CA GLY A 54 -7.08 -4.55 -7.08
C GLY A 54 -5.63 -4.13 -7.36
N ILE A 55 -4.88 -3.71 -6.34
CA ILE A 55 -3.46 -3.40 -6.44
C ILE A 55 -2.69 -4.66 -6.04
N ASP A 56 -2.33 -5.46 -7.04
CA ASP A 56 -1.63 -6.74 -6.82
C ASP A 56 -0.09 -6.60 -6.84
N ASP A 57 0.43 -5.56 -7.51
CA ASP A 57 1.87 -5.31 -7.60
C ASP A 57 2.37 -4.49 -6.41
N VAL A 58 2.51 -5.19 -5.27
CA VAL A 58 3.06 -4.64 -4.03
C VAL A 58 4.46 -5.21 -3.79
N LYS A 59 5.45 -4.34 -3.58
CA LYS A 59 6.83 -4.71 -3.25
C LYS A 59 7.25 -4.10 -1.93
N SER A 60 8.17 -4.76 -1.25
CA SER A 60 8.84 -4.19 -0.08
C SER A 60 10.36 -4.17 -0.29
N LEU A 61 11.01 -3.14 0.27
CA LEU A 61 12.44 -2.86 0.18
C LEU A 61 13.11 -2.87 1.56
#